data_AF-A0A920DQC5-F1
#
_entry.id   AF-A0A920DQC5-F1
#
_cell.length_a   1.000
_cell.length_b   1.000
_cell.length_c   1.000
_cell.angle_alpha   90.00
_cell.angle_beta   90.00
_cell.angle_gamma   90.00
#
_symmetry.space_group_name_H-M   'P 1'
#
loop_
_entity.id
_entity.type
_entity.pdbx_description
1 polymer ?
#
loop_
_entity_poly.entity_id
_entity_poly.type
_entity_poly.pdbx_seq_one_letter_code
_entity_poly.pdbx_strand_id
1 'polypeptide(L)'
;MATNLVDLQASYQELEAENERLRAQVGELRRNRVLLDRYRELLALPVEPSLHVISARVIADLQSPFVRTLVANTGHLAGVKEGQAVIGGSGLIGRIVSVGRVSSRLLLLTDFNSHVPVRIAPNNTRAILSGNNADNPVLRFLPKKHGH
;
A
#
# COMPACT_ATOMS: atom_id res chain seq x y z
N MET A 1 20.61 -40.09 7.56
CA MET A 1 21.58 -39.51 6.60
C MET A 1 21.03 -39.48 5.17
N ALA A 2 20.31 -40.50 4.67
CA ALA A 2 19.70 -40.47 3.33
C ALA A 2 18.46 -39.54 3.19
N THR A 3 17.71 -39.33 4.27
CA THR A 3 16.47 -38.51 4.28
C THR A 3 16.74 -37.04 3.93
N ASN A 4 17.82 -36.46 4.46
CA ASN A 4 18.19 -35.05 4.21
C ASN A 4 18.55 -34.75 2.75
N LEU A 5 19.08 -35.72 2.01
CA LEU A 5 19.48 -35.51 0.61
C LEU A 5 18.26 -35.54 -0.31
N VAL A 6 17.31 -36.45 -0.06
CA VAL A 6 16.05 -36.55 -0.80
C VAL A 6 15.18 -35.31 -0.56
N ASP A 7 15.07 -34.87 0.70
CA ASP A 7 14.30 -33.67 1.05
C ASP A 7 14.94 -32.39 0.45
N LEU A 8 16.27 -32.30 0.43
CA LEU A 8 16.99 -31.19 -0.20
C LEU A 8 16.80 -31.17 -1.71
N GLN A 9 16.85 -32.34 -2.35
CA GLN A 9 16.69 -32.46 -3.80
C GLN A 9 15.26 -32.17 -4.24
N ALA A 10 14.26 -32.58 -3.46
CA ALA A 10 12.86 -32.21 -3.66
C ALA A 10 12.64 -30.69 -3.51
N SER A 11 13.19 -30.08 -2.45
CA SER A 11 13.11 -28.63 -2.23
C SER A 11 13.80 -27.83 -3.34
N TYR A 12 14.95 -28.33 -3.85
CA TYR A 12 15.63 -27.71 -4.98
C TYR A 12 14.77 -27.73 -6.25
N GLN A 13 14.13 -28.87 -6.55
CA GLN A 13 13.23 -29.00 -7.70
C GLN A 13 11.99 -28.11 -7.58
N GLU A 14 11.39 -28.02 -6.39
CA GLU A 14 10.28 -27.10 -6.14
C GLU A 14 10.69 -25.64 -6.33
N LEU A 15 11.85 -25.25 -5.81
CA LEU A 15 12.36 -23.89 -5.95
C LEU A 15 12.69 -23.55 -7.40
N GLU A 16 13.24 -24.50 -8.17
CA GLU A 16 13.53 -24.33 -9.59
C GLU A 16 12.24 -24.21 -10.42
N ALA A 17 11.24 -25.05 -10.14
CA ALA A 17 9.92 -24.96 -10.77
C ALA A 17 9.22 -23.64 -10.46
N GLU A 18 9.28 -23.17 -9.21
CA GLU A 18 8.74 -21.87 -8.82
C GLU A 18 9.54 -20.73 -9.46
N ASN A 19 10.86 -20.84 -9.59
CA ASN A 19 11.68 -19.85 -10.29
C ASN A 19 11.25 -19.70 -11.75
N GLU A 20 11.06 -20.82 -12.45
CA GLU A 20 10.60 -20.82 -13.85
C GLU A 20 9.17 -20.28 -13.97
N ARG A 21 8.27 -20.62 -13.04
CA ARG A 21 6.92 -20.06 -12.98
C ARG A 21 6.93 -18.54 -12.78
N LEU A 22 7.72 -18.05 -11.82
CA LEU A 22 7.87 -16.62 -11.54
C LEU A 22 8.48 -15.88 -12.72
N ARG A 23 9.48 -16.47 -13.39
CA ARG A 23 10.06 -15.92 -14.63
C ARG A 23 9.04 -15.81 -15.74
N ALA A 24 8.20 -16.84 -15.93
CA ALA A 24 7.11 -16.81 -16.90
C ALA A 24 6.09 -15.70 -16.58
N GLN A 25 5.68 -15.56 -15.31
CA GLN A 25 4.82 -14.47 -14.85
C GLN A 25 5.45 -13.08 -15.09
N VAL A 26 6.73 -12.90 -14.79
CA VAL A 26 7.44 -11.64 -15.06
C VAL A 26 7.45 -11.34 -16.56
N GLY A 27 7.66 -12.35 -17.40
CA GLY A 27 7.60 -12.22 -18.85
C GLY A 27 6.21 -11.81 -19.36
N GLU A 28 5.15 -12.39 -18.81
CA GLU A 28 3.76 -12.01 -19.11
C GLU A 28 3.45 -10.58 -18.65
N LEU A 29 3.78 -10.22 -17.41
CA LEU A 29 3.59 -8.87 -16.86
C LEU A 29 4.33 -7.81 -17.69
N ARG A 30 5.55 -8.09 -18.15
CA ARG A 30 6.29 -7.20 -19.05
C ARG A 30 5.57 -7.01 -20.38
N ARG A 31 5.09 -8.09 -21.01
CA ARG A 31 4.33 -8.01 -22.27
C ARG A 31 3.05 -7.20 -22.09
N ASN A 32 2.28 -7.45 -21.03
CA ASN A 32 1.06 -6.72 -20.73
C ASN A 32 1.33 -5.24 -20.48
N ARG A 33 2.44 -4.90 -19.80
CA ARG A 33 2.84 -3.50 -19.58
C ARG A 33 3.10 -2.76 -20.90
N VAL A 34 3.84 -3.37 -21.82
CA VAL A 34 4.12 -2.78 -23.14
C VAL A 34 2.82 -2.56 -23.93
N LEU A 35 1.91 -3.53 -23.93
CA LEU A 35 0.60 -3.39 -24.58
C LEU A 35 -0.23 -2.27 -23.94
N LEU A 36 -0.23 -2.18 -22.62
CA LEU A 36 -0.98 -1.17 -21.88
C LEU A 36 -0.45 0.24 -22.13
N ASP A 37 0.87 0.40 -22.22
CA ASP A 37 1.51 1.67 -22.59
C ASP A 37 1.17 2.05 -24.03
N ARG A 38 1.18 1.10 -24.97
CA ARG A 38 0.75 1.34 -26.36
C ARG A 38 -0.74 1.71 -26.45
N TYR A 39 -1.62 1.08 -25.68
CA TYR A 39 -3.03 1.46 -25.62
C TYR A 39 -3.21 2.87 -25.05
N ARG A 40 -2.45 3.25 -24.01
CA ARG A 40 -2.47 4.60 -23.45
C ARG A 40 -2.05 5.66 -24.48
N GLU A 41 -1.02 5.39 -25.27
CA GLU A 41 -0.59 6.26 -26.38
C GLU A 41 -1.70 6.42 -27.43
N LEU A 42 -2.28 5.31 -27.89
CA LEU A 42 -3.35 5.34 -28.90
C LEU A 42 -4.61 6.07 -28.42
N LEU A 43 -4.92 5.97 -27.13
CA LEU A 43 -6.07 6.63 -26.50
C LEU A 43 -5.76 8.05 -26.01
N ALA A 44 -4.54 8.56 -26.21
CA ALA A 44 -4.06 9.84 -25.68
C ALA A 44 -4.36 10.01 -24.17
N LEU A 45 -4.27 8.92 -23.41
CA LEU A 45 -4.50 8.98 -21.97
C LEU A 45 -3.35 9.77 -21.31
N PRO A 46 -3.67 10.64 -20.33
CA PRO A 46 -2.64 11.41 -19.63
C PRO A 46 -1.63 10.46 -18.97
N VAL A 47 -0.34 10.75 -19.15
CA VAL A 47 0.74 10.02 -18.49
C VAL A 47 0.61 10.27 -16.98
N GLU A 48 0.50 9.20 -16.21
CA GLU A 48 0.51 9.29 -14.75
C GLU A 48 1.84 9.91 -14.31
N PRO A 49 1.83 10.97 -13.48
CA PRO A 49 3.06 11.63 -13.05
C PRO A 49 3.93 10.64 -12.27
N SER A 50 5.25 10.76 -12.45
CA SER A 50 6.23 9.98 -11.69
C SER A 50 6.03 10.18 -10.18
N LEU A 51 5.93 9.09 -9.43
CA LEU A 51 5.86 9.14 -7.97
C LEU A 51 7.19 9.61 -7.37
N HIS A 52 7.15 10.75 -6.68
CA HIS A 52 8.25 11.19 -5.84
C HIS A 52 8.11 10.57 -4.44
N VAL A 53 9.08 9.75 -4.04
CA VAL A 53 9.05 9.01 -2.77
C VAL A 53 10.09 9.60 -1.81
N ILE A 54 9.67 9.90 -0.59
CA ILE A 54 10.53 10.38 0.50
C ILE A 54 10.59 9.26 1.55
N SER A 55 11.78 8.68 1.75
CA SER A 55 11.99 7.68 2.81
C SER A 55 12.11 8.36 4.17
N ALA A 56 11.54 7.74 5.19
CA ALA A 56 11.57 8.24 6.56
C ALA A 56 11.57 7.10 7.58
N ARG A 57 12.07 7.40 8.79
CA ARG A 57 12.01 6.51 9.95
C ARG A 57 11.05 7.10 10.99
N VAL A 58 10.22 6.24 11.57
CA VAL A 58 9.39 6.59 12.72
C VAL A 58 10.29 6.80 13.94
N ILE A 59 10.15 7.94 14.60
CA ILE A 59 10.94 8.35 15.76
C ILE A 59 10.11 8.48 17.03
N ALA A 60 8.79 8.53 16.92
CA ALA A 60 7.89 8.46 18.05
C ALA A 60 6.56 7.82 17.65
N ASP A 61 5.97 7.08 18.58
CA ASP A 61 4.62 6.56 18.52
C ASP A 61 3.78 7.24 19.60
N LEU A 62 2.75 7.96 19.18
CA LEU A 62 1.86 8.71 20.06
C LEU A 62 0.48 8.06 19.95
N GLN A 63 0.30 6.96 20.69
CA GLN A 63 -1.00 6.30 20.86
C GLN A 63 -1.62 6.71 22.19
N SER A 64 -2.81 7.29 22.11
CA SER A 64 -3.72 7.49 23.23
C SER A 64 -5.07 6.86 22.88
N PRO A 65 -5.98 6.66 23.87
CA PRO A 65 -7.33 6.17 23.59
C PRO A 65 -8.10 6.99 22.57
N PHE A 66 -7.70 8.25 22.37
CA PHE A 66 -8.35 9.20 21.47
C PHE A 66 -7.55 9.48 20.21
N VAL A 67 -6.24 9.23 20.16
CA VAL A 67 -5.39 9.64 19.02
C VAL A 67 -4.37 8.57 18.70
N ARG A 68 -4.29 8.15 17.43
CA ARG A 68 -3.31 7.23 16.89
C ARG A 68 -2.47 7.95 15.84
N THR A 69 -1.31 8.45 16.25
CA THR A 69 -0.38 9.20 15.39
C THR A 69 1.04 8.70 15.51
N LEU A 70 1.80 8.80 14.41
CA LEU A 70 3.25 8.56 14.40
C LEU A 70 3.98 9.85 14.07
N VAL A 71 5.25 9.93 14.49
CA VAL A 71 6.16 11.02 14.09
C VAL A 71 7.31 10.42 13.29
N ALA A 72 7.58 10.99 12.12
CA ALA A 72 8.70 10.61 11.28
C ALA A 72 9.79 11.70 11.24
N ASN A 73 11.04 11.29 11.03
CA ASN A 73 12.21 12.17 10.97
C ASN A 73 12.41 12.89 9.62
N THR A 74 11.33 13.23 8.94
CA THR A 74 11.34 13.93 7.66
C THR A 74 10.36 15.08 7.71
N GLY A 75 10.68 16.21 7.06
CA GLY A 75 9.86 17.42 7.14
C GLY A 75 9.99 18.27 5.89
N HIS A 76 9.72 19.57 6.01
CA HIS A 76 9.78 20.50 4.88
C HIS A 76 11.12 20.50 4.14
N LEU A 77 12.24 20.32 4.85
CA LEU A 77 13.57 20.27 4.22
C LEU A 77 13.75 19.09 3.25
N ALA A 78 12.98 18.02 3.43
CA ALA A 78 12.97 16.87 2.53
C ALA A 78 11.83 16.94 1.49
N GLY A 79 11.06 18.02 1.45
CA GLY A 79 9.94 18.20 0.53
C GLY A 79 8.61 17.60 0.98
N VAL A 80 8.49 17.19 2.26
CA VAL A 80 7.25 16.65 2.81
C VAL A 80 6.17 17.73 2.87
N LYS A 81 4.93 17.34 2.56
CA LYS A 81 3.75 18.21 2.56
C LYS A 81 2.58 17.54 3.27
N GLU A 82 1.71 18.35 3.86
CA GLU A 82 0.46 17.87 4.43
C GLU A 82 -0.42 17.21 3.36
N GLY A 83 -1.17 16.19 3.78
CA GLY A 83 -2.03 15.41 2.88
C GLY A 83 -1.31 14.30 2.12
N GLN A 84 0.02 14.26 2.10
CA GLN A 84 0.77 13.17 1.46
C GLN A 84 0.43 11.82 2.10
N ALA A 85 0.24 10.80 1.26
CA ALA A 85 0.04 9.43 1.69
C ALA A 85 1.33 8.85 2.29
N VAL A 86 1.19 8.04 3.33
CA VAL A 86 2.30 7.30 3.91
C VAL A 86 2.06 5.80 3.72
N ILE A 87 3.06 5.13 3.16
CA ILE A 87 3.01 3.71 2.81
C ILE A 87 4.08 2.99 3.65
N GLY A 88 3.67 1.91 4.31
CA GLY A 88 4.55 0.96 5.02
C GLY A 88 4.72 -0.34 4.24
N GLY A 89 5.31 -1.37 4.87
CA GLY A 89 5.63 -2.64 4.21
C GLY A 89 4.44 -3.41 3.65
N SER A 90 3.25 -3.22 4.24
CA SER A 90 2.01 -3.91 3.83
C SER A 90 1.02 -3.01 3.07
N GLY A 91 1.37 -1.75 2.79
CA GLY A 91 0.51 -0.81 2.08
C GLY A 91 0.31 0.52 2.80
N LEU A 92 -0.79 1.21 2.49
CA LEU A 92 -1.12 2.53 3.05
C LEU A 92 -1.32 2.41 4.57
N ILE A 93 -0.60 3.23 5.35
CA ILE A 93 -0.72 3.26 6.82
C ILE A 93 -1.39 4.54 7.33
N GLY A 94 -1.41 5.60 6.52
CA GLY A 94 -1.97 6.87 6.94
C GLY A 94 -1.63 8.02 6.00
N ARG A 95 -1.73 9.25 6.53
CA ARG A 95 -1.40 10.47 5.81
C ARG A 95 -0.72 11.49 6.71
N ILE A 96 0.06 12.38 6.12
CA ILE A 96 0.65 13.52 6.83
C ILE A 96 -0.43 14.53 7.20
N VAL A 97 -0.49 14.90 8.48
CA VAL A 97 -1.44 15.89 9.02
C VAL A 97 -0.76 17.15 9.55
N SER A 98 0.55 17.13 9.70
CA SER A 98 1.32 18.30 10.11
C SER A 98 2.78 18.12 9.72
N VAL A 99 3.42 19.18 9.25
CA VAL A 99 4.83 19.15 8.83
C VAL A 99 5.60 20.23 9.60
N GLY A 100 6.68 19.81 10.25
CA GLY A 100 7.68 20.69 10.83
C GLY A 100 8.91 20.80 9.91
N ARG A 101 9.96 21.47 10.41
CA ARG A 101 11.18 21.70 9.61
C ARG A 101 11.89 20.40 9.23
N VAL A 102 12.05 19.49 10.19
CA VAL A 102 12.80 18.22 10.07
C VAL A 102 11.98 16.98 10.47
N SER A 103 10.71 17.17 10.84
CA SER A 103 9.82 16.09 11.26
C SER A 103 8.42 16.32 10.74
N SER A 104 7.61 15.26 10.74
CA SER A 104 6.22 15.30 10.29
C SER A 104 5.37 14.36 11.14
N ARG A 105 4.10 14.72 11.32
CA ARG A 105 3.12 13.90 12.03
C ARG A 105 2.19 13.20 11.05
N LEU A 106 2.00 11.91 11.29
CA LEU A 106 1.19 10.99 10.52
C LEU A 106 -0.08 10.70 11.30
N LEU A 107 -1.24 10.84 10.68
CA LEU A 107 -2.50 10.30 11.19
C LEU A 107 -2.68 8.90 10.61
N LEU A 108 -2.81 7.90 11.47
CA LEU A 108 -2.97 6.51 11.06
C LEU A 108 -4.38 6.25 10.52
N LEU A 109 -4.50 5.28 9.61
CA LEU A 109 -5.81 4.85 9.10
C LEU A 109 -6.75 4.33 10.18
N THR A 110 -6.19 3.82 11.29
CA THR A 110 -6.91 3.28 12.44
C THR A 110 -7.43 4.36 13.40
N ASP A 111 -6.98 5.60 13.28
CA ASP A 111 -7.44 6.72 14.11
C ASP A 111 -8.93 7.00 13.89
N PHE A 112 -9.69 7.30 14.95
CA PHE A 112 -11.12 7.57 14.84
C PHE A 112 -11.47 8.76 13.93
N ASN A 113 -10.56 9.73 13.75
CA ASN A 113 -10.72 10.87 12.83
C ASN A 113 -10.28 10.55 11.40
N SER A 114 -9.79 9.33 11.14
CA SER A 114 -9.39 8.90 9.82
C SER A 114 -10.57 8.35 9.03
N HIS A 115 -10.93 9.06 7.96
CA HIS A 115 -11.93 8.64 6.98
C HIS A 115 -11.36 8.78 5.57
N VAL A 116 -11.13 7.65 4.91
CA VAL A 116 -10.54 7.60 3.57
C VAL A 116 -11.52 6.95 2.60
N PRO A 117 -11.95 7.66 1.54
CA PRO A 117 -12.74 7.05 0.47
C PRO A 117 -11.95 5.93 -0.21
N VAL A 118 -12.56 4.76 -0.34
CA VAL A 118 -11.94 3.59 -0.96
C VAL A 118 -12.86 2.98 -2.02
N ARG A 119 -12.25 2.21 -2.92
CA ARG A 119 -12.95 1.41 -3.92
C ARG A 119 -12.52 -0.04 -3.75
N ILE A 120 -13.48 -0.94 -3.67
CA ILE A 120 -13.25 -2.37 -3.46
C ILE A 120 -13.30 -3.05 -4.83
N ALA A 121 -12.21 -3.75 -5.16
CA ALA A 121 -12.11 -4.56 -6.37
C ALA A 121 -12.81 -5.93 -6.17
N PRO A 122 -13.31 -6.58 -7.25
CA PRO A 122 -13.26 -6.14 -8.65
C PRO A 122 -14.45 -5.26 -9.06
N ASN A 123 -15.53 -5.26 -8.29
CA ASN A 123 -16.81 -4.63 -8.61
C ASN A 123 -16.83 -3.10 -8.41
N ASN A 124 -15.67 -2.50 -8.10
CA ASN A 124 -15.46 -1.07 -7.99
C ASN A 124 -16.39 -0.39 -6.97
N THR A 125 -16.76 -1.14 -5.93
CA THR A 125 -17.72 -0.73 -4.91
C THR A 125 -17.13 0.40 -4.07
N ARG A 126 -17.81 1.53 -3.98
CA ARG A 126 -17.37 2.66 -3.15
C ARG A 126 -17.70 2.43 -1.68
N ALA A 127 -16.77 2.77 -0.80
CA ALA A 127 -16.94 2.74 0.64
C ALA A 127 -16.05 3.81 1.30
N ILE A 128 -16.18 3.97 2.62
CA ILE A 128 -15.26 4.78 3.41
C ILE A 128 -14.54 3.87 4.40
N LEU A 129 -13.22 3.79 4.30
CA LEU A 129 -12.37 3.17 5.31
C LEU A 129 -12.28 4.13 6.50
N SER A 130 -12.86 3.73 7.63
CA SER A 130 -12.95 4.54 8.83
C SER A 130 -12.18 3.89 9.96
N GLY A 131 -11.28 4.64 10.59
CA GLY A 131 -10.69 4.21 11.85
C GLY A 131 -11.70 4.28 12.99
N ASN A 132 -11.39 3.55 14.06
CA ASN A 132 -12.20 3.43 15.27
C ASN A 132 -11.32 3.21 16.51
N ASN A 133 -10.03 3.56 16.41
CA ASN A 133 -8.99 3.28 17.39
C ASN A 133 -8.78 1.79 17.73
N ALA A 134 -9.35 0.85 16.96
CA ALA A 134 -8.96 -0.56 17.00
C ALA A 134 -7.76 -0.82 16.08
N ASP A 135 -7.24 -2.04 16.08
CA ASP A 135 -6.08 -2.41 15.27
C ASP A 135 -6.40 -2.44 13.77
N ASN A 136 -7.67 -2.65 13.41
CA ASN A 136 -8.14 -2.67 12.04
C ASN A 136 -9.23 -1.63 11.80
N PRO A 137 -9.11 -0.79 10.75
CA PRO A 137 -10.19 0.11 10.36
C PRO A 137 -11.37 -0.67 9.76
N VAL A 138 -12.55 -0.05 9.75
CA VAL A 138 -13.80 -0.66 9.26
C VAL A 138 -14.28 0.02 7.98
N LEU A 139 -14.91 -0.75 7.09
CA LEU A 139 -15.58 -0.22 5.92
C LEU A 139 -16.98 0.26 6.28
N ARG A 140 -17.28 1.52 6.01
CA ARG A 140 -18.59 2.14 6.15
C ARG A 140 -19.17 2.49 4.79
N PHE A 141 -20.50 2.69 4.75
CA PHE A 141 -21.25 3.08 3.55
C PHE A 141 -21.15 2.07 2.39
N LEU A 142 -21.08 0.78 2.71
CA LEU A 142 -21.23 -0.27 1.71
C LEU A 142 -22.67 -0.24 1.15
N PRO A 143 -22.85 -0.41 -0.18
CA PRO A 143 -24.19 -0.52 -0.74
C PRO A 143 -24.91 -1.72 -0.12
N LYS A 144 -26.19 -1.53 0.22
CA LYS A 144 -27.04 -2.63 0.68
C LYS A 144 -27.05 -3.71 -0.41
N LYS A 145 -26.75 -4.96 -0.05
CA LYS A 145 -26.98 -6.10 -0.95
C LYS A 145 -28.48 -6.10 -1.28
N HIS A 146 -28.83 -5.76 -2.51
CA HIS A 146 -30.13 -6.14 -3.06
C HIS A 146 -30.00 -7.63 -3.39
N GLY A 147 -30.56 -8.48 -2.54
CA GLY A 147 -30.72 -9.90 -2.85
C GLY A 147 -31.76 -10.03 -3.97
N HIS A 148 -31.40 -10.76 -5.01
CA HIS A 148 -32.35 -11.45 -5.87
C HIS A 148 -32.34 -12.93 -5.47
#